data_AF-A0AAJ2EAX5-F1
#
_entry.id   AF-A0AAJ2EAX5-F1
#
_cell.length_a   1.000
_cell.length_b   1.000
_cell.length_c   1.000
_cell.angle_alpha   90.00
_cell.angle_beta   90.00
_cell.angle_gamma   90.00
#
_symmetry.space_group_name_H-M   'P 1'
#
loop_
_entity.id
_entity.type
_entity.pdbx_description
1 polymer ?
#
loop_
_entity_poly.entity_id
_entity_poly.type
_entity_poly.pdbx_seq_one_letter_code
_entity_poly.pdbx_strand_id
1 'polypeptide(L)'
;MLTSNPSPRSLSLDDVLAFESLDGSHIPILDVSPDRKRIAVSVTAGLAGLPSSTRPFLWGADRGRLHIIDVETGSARIVSGPDGAGITSPYWSPSGKRIAAIAAHRDWVRLCIVDPDSVSVETIADRDVAMEFEGQPSLRWVDDDTLSVLVVPAGRRAAGIESARSTIEAAPKAWAAMQVGQHSTGNRLTVKQGGRKRPPHEQVTVSLVDRSISTVTEPNTAHPGVAALASDETTSSHPDVIDTAMRPTDRQLWHDKATDERMVVARGNTGAELLWLRGHERWRTILRINGHLAGVRIGRAFEVQYELPGGRVTTMRCVLPPDWREGDRRPAVMFVYPTLDRAANPDAPLLVEGPTFIYNAHLFAAQGYVVLDPDLPFDENTDGDLIDAVATGAGRALDAAERAGIIDRDCVHVFGQSAGGWAVMALLAKTRHFCSGISLAGVSDLIALHGQLDPRWRYESRHQAEFHFADMCEDFFHLSRPPWQDPASYMRNSPILFADKIEAPLLLMHGDLDYVSIAQSEAMFVALSRQGKPVEFVRYWGEDHVYASPANIRDAFGRIVAWTQHHSAR
;
A
#
# COMPACT_ATOMS: atom_id res chain seq x y z
N MET A 1 33.28 -18.29 3.09
CA MET A 1 33.65 -17.93 4.48
C MET A 1 32.47 -18.28 5.36
N LEU A 2 32.67 -19.08 6.41
CA LEU A 2 31.63 -19.42 7.38
C LEU A 2 31.21 -18.13 8.11
N THR A 3 30.11 -17.53 7.71
CA THR A 3 29.51 -16.39 8.40
C THR A 3 29.02 -16.90 9.76
N SER A 4 29.64 -16.40 10.84
CA SER A 4 29.13 -16.60 12.20
C SER A 4 27.64 -16.22 12.22
N ASN A 5 26.77 -17.13 12.67
CA ASN A 5 25.37 -16.80 12.86
C ASN A 5 25.27 -15.58 13.80
N PRO A 6 24.60 -14.49 13.39
CA PRO A 6 24.48 -13.31 14.22
C PRO A 6 23.78 -13.65 15.55
N SER A 7 24.20 -13.00 16.63
CA SER A 7 23.56 -13.15 17.95
C SER A 7 22.06 -12.80 17.85
N PRO A 8 21.16 -13.60 18.47
CA PRO A 8 19.73 -13.33 18.40
C PRO A 8 19.37 -11.96 18.98
N ARG A 9 18.60 -11.16 18.25
CA ARG A 9 18.13 -9.82 18.68
C ARG A 9 16.65 -9.62 18.34
N SER A 10 16.02 -8.63 18.96
CA SER A 10 14.64 -8.26 18.62
C SER A 10 14.57 -7.49 17.29
N LEU A 11 13.41 -7.53 16.64
CA LEU A 11 13.12 -6.73 15.45
C LEU A 11 13.12 -5.24 15.82
N SER A 12 13.75 -4.42 14.98
CA SER A 12 13.73 -2.96 15.11
C SER A 12 13.00 -2.32 13.93
N LEU A 13 12.58 -1.06 14.11
CA LEU A 13 11.99 -0.30 13.02
C LEU A 13 12.97 -0.09 11.85
N ASP A 14 14.28 0.02 12.12
CA ASP A 14 15.28 0.15 11.06
C ASP A 14 15.38 -1.12 10.20
N ASP A 15 15.10 -2.30 10.76
CA ASP A 15 15.03 -3.54 9.97
C ASP A 15 13.85 -3.53 8.99
N VAL A 16 12.71 -3.01 9.45
CA VAL A 16 11.49 -2.84 8.65
C VAL A 16 11.71 -1.78 7.58
N LEU A 17 12.34 -0.66 7.92
CA LEU A 17 12.71 0.36 6.94
C LEU A 17 13.74 -0.16 5.94
N ALA A 18 14.62 -1.10 6.31
CA ALA A 18 15.56 -1.72 5.38
C ALA A 18 14.93 -2.78 4.46
N PHE A 19 13.64 -3.09 4.65
CA PHE A 19 12.95 -4.15 3.92
C PHE A 19 12.87 -3.86 2.41
N GLU A 20 13.45 -4.77 1.63
CA GLU A 20 13.37 -4.84 0.17
C GLU A 20 12.19 -5.73 -0.24
N SER A 21 11.58 -5.46 -1.38
CA SER A 21 10.35 -6.13 -1.79
C SER A 21 10.37 -6.59 -3.25
N LEU A 22 9.86 -7.80 -3.48
CA LEU A 22 9.52 -8.37 -4.81
C LEU A 22 8.02 -8.23 -5.10
N ASP A 23 7.35 -7.33 -4.41
CA ASP A 23 5.90 -7.18 -4.36
C ASP A 23 5.44 -5.80 -4.86
N GLY A 24 6.25 -5.17 -5.72
CA GLY A 24 5.89 -3.90 -6.35
C GLY A 24 4.54 -3.98 -7.08
N SER A 25 3.83 -2.84 -7.11
CA SER A 25 2.62 -2.65 -7.91
C SER A 25 2.94 -2.44 -9.40
N HIS A 26 4.22 -2.36 -9.77
CA HIS A 26 4.71 -2.32 -11.14
C HIS A 26 4.81 -3.73 -11.72
N ILE A 27 4.20 -3.96 -12.88
CA ILE A 27 4.10 -5.28 -13.51
C ILE A 27 4.77 -5.24 -14.89
N PRO A 28 5.48 -6.30 -15.31
CA PRO A 28 5.84 -7.46 -14.51
C PRO A 28 6.94 -7.11 -13.50
N ILE A 29 7.00 -7.86 -12.42
CA ILE A 29 8.12 -7.76 -11.48
C ILE A 29 9.38 -8.38 -12.12
N LEU A 30 9.23 -9.42 -12.93
CA LEU A 30 10.34 -10.07 -13.61
C LEU A 30 9.98 -10.50 -15.04
N ASP A 31 11.01 -10.68 -15.85
CA ASP A 31 10.92 -11.34 -17.15
C ASP A 31 12.16 -12.20 -17.43
N VAL A 32 11.99 -13.26 -18.23
CA VAL A 32 13.02 -14.27 -18.52
C VAL A 32 13.50 -14.09 -19.95
N SER A 33 14.82 -14.10 -20.17
CA SER A 33 15.37 -13.97 -21.52
C SER A 33 14.91 -15.12 -22.43
N PRO A 34 14.77 -14.89 -23.75
CA PRO A 34 14.32 -15.94 -24.69
C PRO A 34 15.18 -17.22 -24.67
N ASP A 35 16.48 -17.09 -24.42
CA ASP A 35 17.41 -18.22 -24.28
C ASP A 35 17.42 -18.86 -22.88
N ARG A 36 16.64 -18.32 -21.94
CA ARG A 36 16.50 -18.71 -20.52
C ARG A 36 17.79 -18.68 -19.71
N LYS A 37 18.82 -17.98 -20.19
CA LYS A 37 20.10 -17.86 -19.47
C LYS A 37 20.12 -16.70 -18.51
N ARG A 38 19.22 -15.72 -18.67
CA ARG A 38 19.16 -14.51 -17.85
C ARG A 38 17.76 -14.20 -17.39
N ILE A 39 17.66 -13.59 -16.22
CA ILE A 39 16.42 -13.09 -15.64
C ILE A 39 16.60 -11.61 -15.36
N ALA A 40 15.62 -10.81 -15.73
CA ALA A 40 15.52 -9.41 -15.35
C ALA A 40 14.47 -9.31 -14.24
N VAL A 41 14.83 -8.84 -13.04
CA VAL A 41 13.91 -8.75 -11.90
C VAL A 41 13.99 -7.38 -11.22
N SER A 42 12.84 -6.78 -10.98
CA SER A 42 12.69 -5.53 -10.23
C SER A 42 12.63 -5.84 -8.75
N VAL A 43 13.50 -5.19 -7.97
CA VAL A 43 13.50 -5.22 -6.51
C VAL A 43 13.25 -3.81 -6.02
N THR A 44 12.16 -3.59 -5.31
CA THR A 44 11.91 -2.32 -4.62
C THR A 44 12.84 -2.24 -3.42
N ALA A 45 13.72 -1.24 -3.37
CA ALA A 45 14.59 -1.04 -2.22
C ALA A 45 13.79 -0.72 -0.94
N GLY A 46 14.43 -0.74 0.22
CA GLY A 46 13.86 -0.22 1.47
C GLY A 46 13.84 1.31 1.52
N LEU A 47 13.41 1.83 2.66
CA LEU A 47 13.45 3.24 3.07
C LEU A 47 14.67 3.59 3.93
N ALA A 48 15.41 2.59 4.42
CA ALA A 48 16.61 2.81 5.22
C ALA A 48 17.68 3.60 4.42
N GLY A 49 18.27 4.61 5.07
CA GLY A 49 19.33 5.44 4.48
C GLY A 49 18.85 6.52 3.49
N LEU A 50 17.56 6.58 3.16
CA LEU A 50 17.03 7.68 2.35
C LEU A 50 17.05 9.00 3.13
N PRO A 51 17.37 10.14 2.48
CA PRO A 51 17.23 11.45 3.09
C PRO A 51 15.83 11.65 3.66
N SER A 52 15.72 12.26 4.84
CA SER A 52 14.44 12.50 5.53
C SER A 52 13.45 13.36 4.72
N SER A 53 13.95 14.11 3.74
CA SER A 53 13.17 14.92 2.81
C SER A 53 12.62 14.15 1.60
N THR A 54 13.09 12.92 1.36
CA THR A 54 12.62 12.11 0.24
C THR A 54 11.21 11.62 0.56
N ARG A 55 10.26 11.93 -0.33
CA ARG A 55 8.92 11.36 -0.30
C ARG A 55 8.86 10.25 -1.33
N PRO A 56 8.90 8.98 -0.93
CA PRO A 56 8.60 7.87 -1.81
C PRO A 56 7.33 8.17 -2.60
N PHE A 57 7.42 8.09 -3.92
CA PHE A 57 6.32 8.38 -4.82
C PHE A 57 6.10 7.17 -5.75
N LEU A 58 4.91 7.04 -6.30
CA LEU A 58 4.55 5.93 -7.19
C LEU A 58 4.75 4.52 -6.57
N TRP A 59 4.33 4.34 -5.30
CA TRP A 59 4.30 3.03 -4.63
C TRP A 59 5.65 2.27 -4.64
N GLY A 60 6.76 3.01 -4.63
CA GLY A 60 8.11 2.44 -4.61
C GLY A 60 8.74 2.19 -5.98
N ALA A 61 8.06 2.51 -7.09
CA ALA A 61 8.66 2.40 -8.42
C ALA A 61 9.93 3.28 -8.56
N ASP A 62 9.92 4.44 -7.90
CA ASP A 62 11.04 5.35 -7.76
C ASP A 62 12.27 4.77 -7.04
N ARG A 63 12.06 3.68 -6.31
CA ARG A 63 13.09 2.93 -5.58
C ARG A 63 13.29 1.54 -6.17
N GLY A 64 12.74 1.28 -7.35
CA GLY A 64 12.96 0.05 -8.09
C GLY A 64 14.42 -0.08 -8.51
N ARG A 65 15.00 -1.25 -8.30
CA ARG A 65 16.31 -1.61 -8.85
C ARG A 65 16.12 -2.82 -9.74
N LEU A 66 16.58 -2.71 -10.97
CA LEU A 66 16.55 -3.81 -11.91
C LEU A 66 17.81 -4.67 -11.72
N HIS A 67 17.63 -5.94 -11.41
CA HIS A 67 18.69 -6.94 -11.32
C HIS A 67 18.66 -7.80 -12.59
N ILE A 68 19.81 -7.93 -13.26
CA ILE A 68 20.02 -8.89 -14.34
C ILE A 68 20.81 -10.05 -13.77
N ILE A 69 20.17 -11.19 -13.65
CA ILE A 69 20.68 -12.39 -12.99
C ILE A 69 21.04 -13.42 -14.05
N ASP A 70 22.28 -13.89 -14.01
CA ASP A 70 22.72 -15.04 -14.80
C ASP A 70 22.27 -16.33 -14.11
N VAL A 71 21.53 -17.15 -14.85
CA VAL A 71 20.85 -18.33 -14.31
C VAL A 71 21.82 -19.44 -13.97
N GLU A 72 22.96 -19.56 -14.65
CA GLU A 72 23.94 -20.63 -14.45
C GLU A 72 24.85 -20.35 -13.26
N THR A 73 25.32 -19.11 -13.15
CA THR A 73 26.26 -18.68 -12.11
C THR A 73 25.56 -18.14 -10.87
N GLY A 74 24.32 -17.64 -11.00
CA GLY A 74 23.62 -16.90 -9.94
C GLY A 74 24.19 -15.49 -9.70
N SER A 75 25.10 -15.02 -10.56
CA SER A 75 25.62 -13.66 -10.47
C SER A 75 24.55 -12.64 -10.85
N ALA A 76 24.45 -11.55 -10.08
CA ALA A 76 23.48 -10.49 -10.31
C ALA A 76 24.21 -9.17 -10.61
N ARG A 77 23.80 -8.50 -11.67
CA ARG A 77 24.22 -7.12 -11.99
C ARG A 77 23.06 -6.18 -11.74
N ILE A 78 23.30 -5.13 -10.96
CA ILE A 78 22.28 -4.13 -10.63
C ILE A 78 22.39 -2.97 -11.63
N VAL A 79 21.26 -2.64 -12.26
CA VAL A 79 21.13 -1.54 -13.19
C VAL A 79 20.77 -0.28 -12.41
N SER A 80 21.54 0.79 -12.61
CA SER A 80 21.26 2.10 -12.01
C SER A 80 20.47 2.95 -13.00
N GLY A 81 19.36 3.53 -12.56
CA GLY A 81 18.59 4.44 -13.40
C GLY A 81 19.27 5.80 -13.56
N PRO A 82 18.98 6.50 -14.68
CA PRO A 82 19.51 7.84 -14.92
C PRO A 82 19.01 8.81 -13.86
N ASP A 83 19.87 9.73 -13.44
CA ASP A 83 19.58 10.75 -12.41
C ASP A 83 19.02 10.17 -11.09
N GLY A 84 19.35 8.91 -10.77
CA GLY A 84 18.85 8.22 -9.58
C GLY A 84 17.40 7.73 -9.69
N ALA A 85 16.82 7.69 -10.89
CA ALA A 85 15.52 7.09 -11.12
C ALA A 85 15.50 5.60 -10.76
N GLY A 86 14.39 5.13 -10.20
CA GLY A 86 14.14 3.69 -10.04
C GLY A 86 13.85 3.04 -11.39
N ILE A 87 14.27 1.79 -11.60
CA ILE A 87 13.98 1.01 -12.81
C ILE A 87 13.11 -0.18 -12.44
N THR A 88 11.98 -0.32 -13.14
CA THR A 88 10.97 -1.36 -12.92
C THR A 88 10.39 -1.90 -14.22
N SER A 89 9.49 -2.88 -14.13
CA SER A 89 8.72 -3.43 -15.25
C SER A 89 9.58 -3.86 -16.45
N PRO A 90 10.52 -4.81 -16.28
CA PRO A 90 11.40 -5.25 -17.36
C PRO A 90 10.67 -6.16 -18.35
N TYR A 91 10.99 -5.99 -19.64
CA TYR A 91 10.58 -6.87 -20.73
C TYR A 91 11.75 -7.13 -21.66
N TRP A 92 12.13 -8.38 -21.82
CA TRP A 92 13.14 -8.78 -22.80
C TRP A 92 12.63 -8.56 -24.23
N SER A 93 13.51 -8.06 -25.09
CA SER A 93 13.24 -8.02 -26.52
C SER A 93 13.17 -9.45 -27.08
N PRO A 94 12.49 -9.68 -28.23
CA PRO A 94 12.36 -11.01 -28.81
C PRO A 94 13.68 -11.75 -29.06
N SER A 95 14.76 -11.05 -29.39
CA SER A 95 16.11 -11.63 -29.53
C SER A 95 16.88 -11.75 -28.21
N GLY A 96 16.40 -11.16 -27.12
CA GLY A 96 17.09 -11.13 -25.83
C GLY A 96 18.29 -10.17 -25.77
N LYS A 97 18.45 -9.29 -26.77
CA LYS A 97 19.56 -8.32 -26.84
C LYS A 97 19.31 -7.07 -26.01
N ARG A 98 18.05 -6.76 -25.67
CA ARG A 98 17.66 -5.53 -24.96
C ARG A 98 16.59 -5.84 -23.93
N ILE A 99 16.47 -4.97 -22.93
CA ILE A 99 15.35 -4.96 -21.99
C ILE A 99 14.68 -3.60 -22.07
N ALA A 100 13.37 -3.55 -22.33
CA ALA A 100 12.56 -2.36 -22.13
C ALA A 100 12.10 -2.30 -20.68
N ALA A 101 12.14 -1.12 -20.06
CA ALA A 101 11.75 -0.93 -18.67
C ALA A 101 11.19 0.48 -18.43
N ILE A 102 10.56 0.66 -17.28
CA ILE A 102 10.06 1.96 -16.82
C ILE A 102 11.09 2.56 -15.86
N ALA A 103 11.54 3.78 -16.15
CA ALA A 103 12.35 4.59 -15.25
C ALA A 103 11.46 5.62 -14.54
N ALA A 104 11.43 5.61 -13.21
CA ALA A 104 10.60 6.49 -12.39
C ALA A 104 11.47 7.47 -11.59
N HIS A 105 11.30 8.77 -11.88
CA HIS A 105 11.95 9.88 -11.21
C HIS A 105 10.88 10.83 -10.65
N ARG A 106 11.22 11.62 -9.63
CA ARG A 106 10.26 12.52 -8.93
C ARG A 106 9.56 13.51 -9.86
N ASP A 107 10.14 13.76 -11.02
CA ASP A 107 9.66 14.73 -12.01
C ASP A 107 9.09 14.09 -13.28
N TRP A 108 9.37 12.81 -13.55
CA TRP A 108 8.99 12.15 -14.80
C TRP A 108 8.95 10.62 -14.64
N VAL A 109 8.19 9.94 -15.49
CA VAL A 109 8.15 8.47 -15.56
C VAL A 109 8.32 8.06 -17.02
N ARG A 110 9.44 7.50 -17.43
CA ARG A 110 9.76 7.35 -18.86
C ARG A 110 10.11 5.91 -19.24
N LEU A 111 9.92 5.60 -20.52
CA LEU A 111 10.47 4.40 -21.13
C LEU A 111 12.00 4.50 -21.17
N CYS A 112 12.66 3.42 -20.76
CA CYS A 112 14.09 3.24 -20.95
C CYS A 112 14.41 1.89 -21.59
N ILE A 113 15.54 1.83 -22.28
CA ILE A 113 16.14 0.60 -22.81
C ILE A 113 17.41 0.33 -22.04
N VAL A 114 17.53 -0.89 -21.54
CA VAL A 114 18.69 -1.39 -20.82
C VAL A 114 19.43 -2.38 -21.71
N ASP A 115 20.73 -2.17 -21.87
CA ASP A 115 21.65 -3.16 -22.42
C ASP A 115 22.00 -4.17 -21.31
N PRO A 116 21.64 -5.45 -21.47
CA PRO A 116 21.83 -6.44 -20.43
C PRO A 116 23.29 -6.83 -20.19
N ASP A 117 24.20 -6.50 -21.10
CA ASP A 117 25.62 -6.82 -21.02
C ASP A 117 26.44 -5.68 -20.43
N SER A 118 26.21 -4.45 -20.89
CA SER A 118 26.90 -3.27 -20.36
C SER A 118 26.23 -2.64 -19.14
N VAL A 119 24.97 -3.05 -18.84
CA VAL A 119 24.05 -2.41 -17.88
C VAL A 119 23.82 -0.91 -18.12
N SER A 120 24.12 -0.44 -19.34
CA SER A 120 23.82 0.93 -19.74
C SER A 120 22.32 1.13 -19.92
N VAL A 121 21.85 2.32 -19.58
CA VAL A 121 20.43 2.70 -19.62
C VAL A 121 20.28 3.92 -20.51
N GLU A 122 19.38 3.82 -21.49
CA GLU A 122 19.03 4.92 -22.37
C GLU A 122 17.54 5.26 -22.21
N THR A 123 17.24 6.52 -21.89
CA THR A 123 15.85 7.02 -21.88
C THR A 123 15.43 7.41 -23.28
N ILE A 124 14.28 6.91 -23.74
CA ILE A 124 13.92 6.95 -25.17
C ILE A 124 13.06 8.16 -25.53
N ALA A 125 12.26 8.68 -24.60
CA ALA A 125 11.25 9.68 -24.90
C ALA A 125 11.11 10.73 -23.79
N ASP A 126 10.71 11.95 -24.18
CA ASP A 126 10.23 13.00 -23.27
C ASP A 126 8.69 12.98 -23.16
N ARG A 127 8.12 11.78 -23.07
CA ARG A 127 6.71 11.58 -22.73
C ARG A 127 6.62 10.63 -21.55
N ASP A 128 5.79 11.00 -20.57
CA ASP A 128 5.61 10.14 -19.43
C ASP A 128 4.79 8.89 -19.83
N VAL A 129 5.19 7.72 -19.33
CA VAL A 129 4.46 6.46 -19.48
C VAL A 129 3.23 6.51 -18.58
N ALA A 130 2.08 6.08 -19.11
CA ALA A 130 0.88 5.91 -18.31
C ALA A 130 1.06 4.67 -17.43
N MET A 131 1.29 4.88 -16.13
CA MET A 131 1.27 3.80 -15.15
C MET A 131 -0.15 3.64 -14.62
N GLU A 132 -0.74 2.45 -14.81
CA GLU A 132 -1.98 2.05 -14.14
C GLU A 132 -1.66 1.13 -12.96
N PHE A 133 -2.51 1.14 -11.93
CA PHE A 133 -2.39 0.27 -10.76
C PHE A 133 -3.05 -1.08 -11.03
N GLU A 134 -2.37 -2.15 -10.63
CA GLU A 134 -2.93 -3.51 -10.58
C GLU A 134 -3.66 -3.91 -11.86
N GLY A 135 -2.87 -4.10 -12.91
CA GLY A 135 -3.43 -4.34 -14.22
C GLY A 135 -2.39 -4.21 -15.31
N GLN A 136 -2.90 -4.27 -16.52
CA GLN A 136 -2.23 -4.57 -17.78
C GLN A 136 -0.91 -3.81 -18.01
N PRO A 137 0.05 -4.44 -18.71
CA PRO A 137 1.35 -3.84 -18.95
C PRO A 137 1.25 -2.56 -19.76
N SER A 138 1.96 -1.50 -19.38
CA SER A 138 1.96 -0.24 -20.13
C SER A 138 2.81 -0.29 -21.42
N LEU A 139 3.53 -1.38 -21.66
CA LEU A 139 4.42 -1.52 -22.82
C LEU A 139 4.52 -2.97 -23.33
N ARG A 140 4.74 -3.13 -24.63
CA ARG A 140 4.94 -4.41 -25.33
C ARG A 140 5.90 -4.26 -26.50
N TRP A 141 6.80 -5.22 -26.68
CA TRP A 141 7.62 -5.31 -27.89
C TRP A 141 6.76 -5.70 -29.10
N VAL A 142 6.94 -4.97 -30.20
CA VAL A 142 6.42 -5.32 -31.53
C VAL A 142 7.45 -6.21 -32.22
N ASP A 143 8.71 -5.78 -32.24
CA ASP A 143 9.87 -6.52 -32.71
C ASP A 143 11.10 -6.11 -31.85
N ASP A 144 12.33 -6.41 -32.27
CA ASP A 144 13.54 -6.04 -31.51
C ASP A 144 13.86 -4.54 -31.50
N ASP A 145 13.25 -3.76 -32.40
CA ASP A 145 13.55 -2.35 -32.61
C ASP A 145 12.30 -1.45 -32.42
N THR A 146 11.13 -2.02 -32.16
CA THR A 146 9.86 -1.29 -32.05
C THR A 146 9.05 -1.71 -30.82
N LEU A 147 8.53 -0.74 -30.08
CA LEU A 147 7.67 -0.92 -28.91
C LEU A 147 6.30 -0.27 -29.13
N SER A 148 5.25 -0.84 -28.54
CA SER A 148 3.96 -0.19 -28.32
C SER A 148 3.85 0.18 -26.85
N VAL A 149 3.45 1.42 -26.55
CA VAL A 149 3.48 1.99 -25.19
C VAL A 149 2.26 2.85 -24.94
N LEU A 150 1.68 2.76 -23.74
CA LEU A 150 0.68 3.72 -23.25
C LEU A 150 1.39 4.90 -22.60
N VAL A 151 1.16 6.11 -23.11
CA VAL A 151 1.78 7.35 -22.62
C VAL A 151 0.72 8.35 -22.20
N VAL A 152 1.06 9.24 -21.27
CA VAL A 152 0.21 10.40 -20.96
C VAL A 152 0.24 11.40 -22.13
N PRO A 153 -0.85 12.15 -22.39
CA PRO A 153 -0.93 13.18 -23.42
C PRO A 153 0.23 14.17 -23.36
N ALA A 154 0.65 14.68 -24.52
CA ALA A 154 1.78 15.59 -24.61
C ALA A 154 1.59 16.82 -23.69
N GLY A 155 2.62 17.16 -22.91
CA GLY A 155 2.59 18.27 -21.95
C GLY A 155 1.92 17.97 -20.60
N ARG A 156 1.43 16.74 -20.38
CA ARG A 156 0.90 16.27 -19.09
C ARG A 156 1.94 15.42 -18.36
N ARG A 157 1.76 15.22 -17.06
CA ARG A 157 2.57 14.32 -16.23
C ARG A 157 1.72 13.16 -15.73
N ALA A 158 2.36 12.11 -15.24
CA ALA A 158 1.67 11.06 -14.50
C ALA A 158 0.91 11.66 -13.28
N ALA A 159 -0.32 11.20 -13.02
CA ALA A 159 -1.19 11.78 -12.01
C ALA A 159 -0.56 11.82 -10.59
N GLY A 160 0.19 10.79 -10.21
CA GLY A 160 0.91 10.76 -8.93
C GLY A 160 2.02 11.83 -8.81
N ILE A 161 2.59 12.27 -9.93
CA ILE A 161 3.55 13.39 -9.97
C ILE A 161 2.80 14.72 -9.91
N GLU A 162 1.69 14.85 -10.65
CA GLU A 162 0.86 16.07 -10.62
C GLU A 162 0.38 16.37 -9.19
N SER A 163 -0.21 15.37 -8.50
CA SER A 163 -0.71 15.53 -7.13
C SER A 163 0.37 15.94 -6.13
N ALA A 164 1.54 15.28 -6.17
CA ALA A 164 2.65 15.57 -5.26
C ALA A 164 3.21 17.00 -5.44
N ARG A 165 3.24 17.50 -6.68
CA ARG A 165 3.77 18.83 -7.01
C ARG A 165 2.78 19.96 -6.75
N SER A 166 1.49 19.68 -6.91
CA SER A 166 0.42 20.68 -6.84
C SER A 166 0.49 21.50 -5.54
N THR A 167 0.68 20.83 -4.42
CA THR A 167 0.64 21.50 -3.10
C THR A 167 1.97 22.14 -2.70
N ILE A 168 3.11 21.53 -3.06
CA ILE A 168 4.43 21.96 -2.57
C ILE A 168 5.06 23.00 -3.49
N GLU A 169 4.86 22.88 -4.80
CA GLU A 169 5.52 23.74 -5.78
C GLU A 169 4.55 24.74 -6.43
N ALA A 170 3.39 24.26 -6.88
CA ALA A 170 2.49 25.09 -7.66
C ALA A 170 1.80 26.15 -6.79
N ALA A 171 1.29 25.77 -5.62
CA ALA A 171 0.62 26.71 -4.72
C ALA A 171 1.52 27.86 -4.24
N PRO A 172 2.75 27.64 -3.71
CA PRO A 172 3.62 28.75 -3.31
C PRO A 172 4.02 29.68 -4.47
N LYS A 173 4.27 29.12 -5.67
CA LYS A 173 4.56 29.93 -6.88
C LYS A 173 3.36 30.78 -7.28
N ALA A 174 2.15 30.20 -7.28
CA ALA A 174 0.92 30.91 -7.61
C ALA A 174 0.64 32.03 -6.59
N TRP A 175 0.84 31.78 -5.29
CA TRP A 175 0.70 32.81 -4.26
C TRP A 175 1.71 33.94 -4.42
N ALA A 176 2.97 33.64 -4.73
CA ALA A 176 3.98 34.67 -4.98
C ALA A 176 3.61 35.55 -6.18
N ALA A 177 3.13 34.97 -7.28
CA ALA A 177 2.66 35.71 -8.45
C ALA A 177 1.41 36.54 -8.15
N MET A 178 0.50 36.02 -7.33
CA MET A 178 -0.70 36.74 -6.88
C MET A 178 -0.34 37.96 -6.01
N GLN A 179 0.65 37.84 -5.12
CA GLN A 179 1.06 38.94 -4.24
C GLN A 179 1.58 40.16 -5.00
N VAL A 180 2.18 39.96 -6.18
CA VAL A 180 2.64 41.05 -7.06
C VAL A 180 1.57 41.49 -8.08
N GLY A 181 0.32 41.06 -7.89
CA GLY A 181 -0.83 41.47 -8.70
C GLY A 181 -0.84 40.90 -10.12
N GLN A 182 -0.02 39.90 -10.42
CA GLN A 182 0.10 39.36 -11.78
C GLN A 182 -1.04 38.39 -12.13
N HIS A 183 -1.54 37.61 -11.16
CA HIS A 183 -2.58 36.59 -11.37
C HIS A 183 -3.47 36.38 -10.14
N SER A 184 -4.69 35.85 -10.33
CA SER A 184 -5.54 35.34 -9.23
C SER A 184 -5.25 33.87 -8.97
N THR A 185 -5.38 33.42 -7.72
CA THR A 185 -5.30 31.99 -7.35
C THR A 185 -6.67 31.31 -7.26
N GLY A 186 -7.75 31.98 -7.65
CA GLY A 186 -9.07 31.39 -7.68
C GLY A 186 -9.17 30.28 -8.73
N ASN A 187 -9.55 29.07 -8.32
CA ASN A 187 -9.87 27.97 -9.22
C ASN A 187 -11.39 27.76 -9.30
N ARG A 188 -11.84 27.23 -10.44
CA ARG A 188 -13.25 26.94 -10.70
C ARG A 188 -13.44 25.45 -10.94
N LEU A 189 -14.27 24.82 -10.12
CA LEU A 189 -14.74 23.45 -10.34
C LEU A 189 -15.94 23.49 -11.28
N THR A 190 -15.87 22.74 -12.38
CA THR A 190 -16.98 22.59 -13.32
C THR A 190 -17.18 21.12 -13.67
N VAL A 191 -18.44 20.70 -13.73
CA VAL A 191 -18.83 19.40 -14.28
C VAL A 191 -19.25 19.62 -15.73
N LYS A 192 -18.54 19.05 -16.70
CA LYS A 192 -19.07 18.88 -18.06
C LYS A 192 -19.86 17.56 -18.06
N GLN A 193 -21.05 17.53 -18.66
CA GLN A 193 -21.79 16.27 -18.82
C GLN A 193 -20.89 15.21 -19.48
N GLY A 194 -20.70 14.09 -18.78
CA GLY A 194 -19.88 12.96 -19.22
C GLY A 194 -19.58 12.06 -18.02
N GLY A 195 -19.72 10.75 -18.19
CA GLY A 195 -19.41 9.77 -17.15
C GLY A 195 -17.92 9.72 -16.81
N ARG A 196 -17.55 8.87 -15.83
CA ARG A 196 -16.16 8.57 -15.44
C ARG A 196 -15.28 8.49 -16.69
N LYS A 197 -14.37 9.45 -16.86
CA LYS A 197 -13.31 9.35 -17.86
C LYS A 197 -12.04 8.93 -17.14
N ARG A 198 -11.39 7.87 -17.62
CA ARG A 198 -10.02 7.55 -17.23
C ARG A 198 -9.13 8.79 -17.46
N PRO A 199 -8.02 8.91 -16.73
CA PRO A 199 -6.96 9.84 -17.13
C PRO A 199 -6.67 9.58 -18.61
N PRO A 200 -6.72 10.60 -19.47
CA PRO A 200 -6.48 10.39 -20.89
C PRO A 200 -5.09 9.78 -21.04
N HIS A 201 -4.99 8.68 -21.78
CA HIS A 201 -3.74 8.09 -22.24
C HIS A 201 -3.81 7.94 -23.75
N GLU A 202 -2.64 7.89 -24.39
CA GLU A 202 -2.48 7.65 -25.82
C GLU A 202 -1.64 6.39 -26.01
N GLN A 203 -2.05 5.53 -26.92
CA GLN A 203 -1.18 4.47 -27.41
C GLN A 203 -0.24 5.02 -28.49
N VAL A 204 1.06 4.77 -28.33
CA VAL A 204 2.09 5.17 -29.30
C VAL A 204 2.97 3.98 -29.66
N THR A 205 3.50 3.99 -30.88
CA THR A 205 4.65 3.16 -31.25
C THR A 205 5.94 3.96 -31.12
N VAL A 206 6.99 3.33 -30.60
CA VAL A 206 8.31 3.91 -30.38
C VAL A 206 9.32 3.08 -31.16
N SER A 207 9.97 3.69 -32.14
CA SER A 207 11.05 3.07 -32.92
C SER A 207 12.41 3.40 -32.30
N LEU A 208 13.22 2.37 -32.06
CA LEU A 208 14.56 2.49 -31.49
C LEU A 208 15.63 2.82 -32.56
N VAL A 209 15.30 2.64 -33.84
CA VAL A 209 16.23 2.92 -34.96
C VAL A 209 16.37 4.42 -35.19
N ASP A 210 15.25 5.12 -35.31
CA ASP A 210 15.18 6.55 -35.65
C ASP A 210 14.64 7.42 -34.51
N ARG A 211 14.29 6.81 -33.37
CA ARG A 211 13.74 7.48 -32.18
C ARG A 211 12.40 8.18 -32.45
N SER A 212 11.66 7.74 -33.45
CA SER A 212 10.34 8.30 -33.74
C SER A 212 9.26 7.75 -32.80
N ILE A 213 8.31 8.62 -32.44
CA ILE A 213 7.11 8.29 -31.67
C ILE A 213 5.92 8.59 -32.56
N SER A 214 5.10 7.57 -32.83
CA SER A 214 3.92 7.69 -33.69
C SER A 214 2.66 7.30 -32.91
N THR A 215 1.67 8.19 -32.86
CA THR A 215 0.38 7.89 -32.21
C THR A 215 -0.40 6.85 -33.02
N VAL A 216 -0.95 5.86 -32.32
CA VAL A 216 -1.81 4.84 -32.91
C VAL A 216 -3.24 5.40 -32.98
N THR A 217 -3.76 5.64 -34.19
CA THR A 217 -5.08 6.25 -34.39
C THR A 217 -6.20 5.25 -34.69
N GLU A 218 -5.87 4.02 -35.10
CA GLU A 218 -6.84 2.93 -35.33
C GLU A 218 -6.34 1.61 -34.70
N PRO A 219 -7.07 1.03 -33.72
CA PRO A 219 -6.67 -0.20 -33.04
C PRO A 219 -6.54 -1.44 -33.93
N ASN A 220 -7.23 -1.45 -35.08
CA ASN A 220 -7.68 -2.70 -35.70
C ASN A 220 -6.85 -3.20 -36.90
N THR A 221 -5.60 -2.75 -37.07
CA THR A 221 -4.73 -3.22 -38.17
C THR A 221 -3.26 -3.44 -37.81
N ALA A 222 -2.84 -3.20 -36.57
CA ALA A 222 -1.44 -3.25 -36.18
C ALA A 222 -1.08 -4.57 -35.46
N HIS A 223 0.17 -5.01 -35.66
CA HIS A 223 0.85 -6.18 -35.08
C HIS A 223 0.29 -6.71 -33.74
N PRO A 224 0.31 -8.02 -33.44
CA PRO A 224 -0.26 -8.59 -32.21
C PRO A 224 0.11 -7.87 -30.90
N GLY A 225 1.34 -7.34 -30.80
CA GLY A 225 1.78 -6.53 -29.65
C GLY A 225 1.07 -5.17 -29.49
N VAL A 226 0.61 -4.57 -30.59
CA VAL A 226 -0.19 -3.33 -30.62
C VAL A 226 -1.66 -3.65 -30.32
N ALA A 227 -2.21 -4.69 -30.96
CA ALA A 227 -3.59 -5.12 -30.77
C ALA A 227 -3.87 -5.56 -29.32
N ALA A 228 -2.93 -6.27 -28.67
CA ALA A 228 -3.08 -6.72 -27.29
C ALA A 228 -3.30 -5.53 -26.33
N LEU A 229 -2.48 -4.49 -26.42
CA LEU A 229 -2.62 -3.29 -25.60
C LEU A 229 -3.92 -2.52 -25.88
N ALA A 230 -4.37 -2.51 -27.14
CA ALA A 230 -5.61 -1.85 -27.51
C ALA A 230 -6.87 -2.62 -27.06
N SER A 231 -6.83 -3.95 -27.05
CA SER A 231 -7.93 -4.79 -26.53
C SER A 231 -8.00 -4.82 -25.01
N ASP A 232 -6.89 -4.52 -24.34
CA ASP A 232 -6.77 -4.49 -22.88
C ASP A 232 -7.42 -3.22 -22.26
N GLU A 233 -7.94 -2.29 -23.07
CA GLU A 233 -8.72 -1.14 -22.59
C GLU A 233 -10.02 -1.54 -21.86
N THR A 234 -10.51 -2.78 -22.04
CA THR A 234 -11.76 -3.27 -21.47
C THR A 234 -11.57 -4.39 -20.44
N THR A 235 -11.10 -4.05 -19.24
CA THR A 235 -11.57 -4.72 -18.01
C THR A 235 -11.50 -3.74 -16.84
N SER A 236 -12.65 -3.51 -16.23
CA SER A 236 -12.79 -2.84 -14.94
C SER A 236 -12.13 -3.69 -13.86
N SER A 237 -11.30 -3.10 -13.02
CA SER A 237 -11.17 -3.56 -11.64
C SER A 237 -11.97 -2.61 -10.75
N HIS A 238 -12.93 -3.21 -10.06
CA HIS A 238 -13.78 -2.65 -9.02
C HIS A 238 -12.95 -2.03 -7.87
N PRO A 239 -13.56 -1.18 -7.02
CA PRO A 239 -12.98 -0.80 -5.74
C PRO A 239 -12.79 -1.98 -4.75
N ASP A 240 -13.12 -3.21 -5.13
CA ASP A 240 -12.87 -4.44 -4.38
C ASP A 240 -11.39 -4.85 -4.29
N VAL A 241 -10.45 -3.95 -4.60
CA VAL A 241 -9.03 -4.16 -4.29
C VAL A 241 -8.49 -3.03 -3.42
N ILE A 242 -9.11 -2.88 -2.24
CA ILE A 242 -8.35 -2.62 -1.01
C ILE A 242 -7.93 -3.98 -0.42
N ASP A 243 -7.56 -4.95 -1.27
CA ASP A 243 -7.07 -6.26 -0.85
C ASP A 243 -5.62 -6.47 -1.32
N THR A 244 -4.73 -5.63 -0.80
CA THR A 244 -3.28 -5.93 -0.82
C THR A 244 -2.80 -6.53 0.50
N ALA A 245 -3.72 -6.88 1.40
CA ALA A 245 -3.37 -7.37 2.72
C ALA A 245 -3.23 -8.89 2.82
N MET A 246 -3.63 -9.66 1.80
CA MET A 246 -3.44 -11.11 1.80
C MET A 246 -2.82 -11.58 0.48
N ARG A 247 -1.52 -11.32 0.30
CA ARG A 247 -0.76 -11.96 -0.78
C ARG A 247 -0.41 -13.38 -0.32
N PRO A 248 -0.73 -14.43 -1.10
CA PRO A 248 -0.33 -15.80 -0.77
C PRO A 248 1.17 -15.83 -0.42
N THR A 249 1.52 -16.61 0.61
CA THR A 249 2.90 -16.87 1.08
C THR A 249 3.87 -17.06 -0.08
N ASP A 250 3.39 -17.75 -1.11
CA ASP A 250 4.05 -18.01 -2.37
C ASP A 250 3.31 -17.32 -3.53
N ARG A 251 3.92 -16.25 -4.09
CA ARG A 251 3.40 -15.58 -5.29
C ARG A 251 4.13 -16.10 -6.52
N GLN A 252 3.39 -16.74 -7.44
CA GLN A 252 3.93 -17.07 -8.75
C GLN A 252 4.05 -15.79 -9.59
N LEU A 253 5.29 -15.45 -9.98
CA LEU A 253 5.58 -14.28 -10.80
C LEU A 253 5.67 -14.61 -12.29
N TRP A 254 5.95 -15.87 -12.63
CA TRP A 254 6.09 -16.32 -14.01
C TRP A 254 5.78 -17.82 -14.13
N HIS A 255 5.22 -18.22 -15.28
CA HIS A 255 4.93 -19.62 -15.61
C HIS A 255 5.06 -19.86 -17.11
N ASP A 256 5.91 -20.82 -17.46
CA ASP A 256 5.92 -21.42 -18.78
C ASP A 256 5.02 -22.65 -18.80
N LYS A 257 3.89 -22.55 -19.49
CA LYS A 257 2.90 -23.63 -19.58
C LYS A 257 3.37 -24.84 -20.38
N ALA A 258 4.31 -24.69 -21.31
CA ALA A 258 4.79 -25.77 -22.15
C ALA A 258 5.76 -26.70 -21.40
N THR A 259 6.53 -26.13 -20.49
CA THR A 259 7.55 -26.84 -19.70
C THR A 259 7.17 -27.03 -18.23
N ASP A 260 6.06 -26.42 -17.80
CA ASP A 260 5.62 -26.31 -16.40
C ASP A 260 6.71 -25.76 -15.44
N GLU A 261 7.56 -24.88 -15.97
CA GLU A 261 8.53 -24.14 -15.18
C GLU A 261 7.88 -22.92 -14.56
N ARG A 262 8.16 -22.65 -13.29
CA ARG A 262 7.52 -21.57 -12.52
C ARG A 262 8.55 -20.77 -11.74
N MET A 263 8.34 -19.47 -11.62
CA MET A 263 9.07 -18.64 -10.67
C MET A 263 8.15 -18.18 -9.56
N VAL A 264 8.56 -18.45 -8.33
CA VAL A 264 7.75 -18.25 -7.13
C VAL A 264 8.57 -17.48 -6.10
N VAL A 265 7.96 -16.47 -5.49
CA VAL A 265 8.54 -15.80 -4.32
C VAL A 265 8.20 -16.62 -3.09
N ALA A 266 9.18 -17.26 -2.47
CA ALA A 266 9.04 -17.92 -1.19
C ALA A 266 9.42 -16.95 -0.07
N ARG A 267 8.49 -16.71 0.85
CA ARG A 267 8.67 -15.74 1.93
C ARG A 267 8.82 -16.42 3.28
N GLY A 268 9.66 -15.87 4.13
CA GLY A 268 9.78 -16.25 5.54
C GLY A 268 10.04 -15.04 6.42
N ASN A 269 9.90 -15.22 7.74
CA ASN A 269 10.14 -14.14 8.70
C ASN A 269 11.62 -13.76 8.88
N THR A 270 12.53 -14.39 8.13
CA THR A 270 13.97 -14.10 8.17
C THR A 270 14.53 -13.71 6.80
N GLY A 271 13.67 -13.55 5.79
CA GLY A 271 14.05 -13.15 4.44
C GLY A 271 13.07 -13.63 3.37
N ALA A 272 13.31 -13.23 2.12
CA ALA A 272 12.54 -13.73 0.98
C ALA A 272 13.47 -14.25 -0.12
N GLU A 273 13.01 -15.28 -0.82
CA GLU A 273 13.73 -15.96 -1.88
C GLU A 273 12.90 -15.96 -3.17
N LEU A 274 13.51 -15.62 -4.29
CA LEU A 274 12.96 -15.91 -5.60
C LEU A 274 13.43 -17.30 -6.03
N LEU A 275 12.49 -18.24 -6.17
CA LEU A 275 12.75 -19.62 -6.53
C LEU A 275 12.35 -19.88 -7.98
N TRP A 276 13.12 -20.72 -8.66
CA TRP A 276 12.73 -21.33 -9.93
C TRP A 276 12.42 -22.80 -9.66
N LEU A 277 11.20 -23.20 -9.99
CA LEU A 277 10.66 -24.55 -9.84
C LEU A 277 10.51 -25.23 -11.21
N ARG A 278 10.71 -26.56 -11.24
CA ARG A 278 10.36 -27.43 -12.36
C ARG A 278 9.30 -28.42 -11.89
N GLY A 279 8.06 -28.27 -12.38
CA GLY A 279 6.92 -28.93 -11.75
C GLY A 279 6.76 -28.46 -10.29
N HIS A 280 6.83 -29.40 -9.34
CA HIS A 280 6.75 -29.11 -7.90
C HIS A 280 8.12 -29.05 -7.19
N GLU A 281 9.22 -29.33 -7.89
CA GLU A 281 10.54 -29.40 -7.28
C GLU A 281 11.28 -28.06 -7.36
N ARG A 282 11.91 -27.67 -6.24
CA ARG A 282 12.83 -26.53 -6.20
C ARG A 282 14.06 -26.84 -7.03
N TRP A 283 14.16 -26.20 -8.20
CA TRP A 283 15.33 -26.34 -9.07
C TRP A 283 16.45 -25.40 -8.63
N ARG A 284 16.16 -24.11 -8.42
CA ARG A 284 17.20 -23.13 -8.06
C ARG A 284 16.70 -21.95 -7.23
N THR A 285 17.59 -21.39 -6.42
CA THR A 285 17.40 -20.06 -5.80
C THR A 285 17.99 -19.01 -6.73
N ILE A 286 17.16 -18.08 -7.19
CA ILE A 286 17.56 -17.03 -8.14
C ILE A 286 18.04 -15.79 -7.41
N LEU A 287 17.31 -15.36 -6.39
CA LEU A 287 17.65 -14.17 -5.61
C LEU A 287 17.26 -14.39 -4.15
N ARG A 288 18.07 -13.85 -3.24
CA ARG A 288 17.75 -13.73 -1.82
C ARG A 288 17.77 -12.26 -1.45
N ILE A 289 16.68 -11.78 -0.84
CA ILE A 289 16.59 -10.42 -0.30
C ILE A 289 16.31 -10.48 1.19
N ASN A 290 16.57 -9.36 1.87
CA ASN A 290 16.34 -9.20 3.32
C ASN A 290 17.17 -10.13 4.22
N GLY A 291 18.40 -10.46 3.82
CA GLY A 291 19.31 -11.29 4.63
C GLY A 291 19.71 -10.67 5.97
N HIS A 292 19.50 -9.35 6.16
CA HIS A 292 19.72 -8.66 7.45
C HIS A 292 18.81 -9.17 8.58
N LEU A 293 17.74 -9.89 8.23
CA LEU A 293 16.76 -10.44 9.18
C LEU A 293 17.16 -11.81 9.74
N ALA A 294 18.24 -12.44 9.26
CA ALA A 294 18.63 -13.80 9.63
C ALA A 294 18.91 -14.01 11.15
N GLY A 295 19.16 -12.93 11.90
CA GLY A 295 19.38 -12.95 13.36
C GLY A 295 18.23 -12.39 14.20
N VAL A 296 17.11 -12.04 13.57
CA VAL A 296 15.95 -11.47 14.27
C VAL A 296 15.12 -12.58 14.90
N ARG A 297 14.85 -12.45 16.20
CA ARG A 297 13.88 -13.31 16.91
C ARG A 297 12.48 -12.85 16.58
N ILE A 298 11.71 -13.76 16.02
CA ILE A 298 10.35 -13.52 15.57
C ILE A 298 9.38 -14.18 16.53
N GLY A 299 8.30 -13.47 16.84
CA GLY A 299 7.20 -13.95 17.66
C GLY A 299 6.48 -15.13 17.02
N ARG A 300 6.02 -16.10 17.82
CA ARG A 300 5.17 -17.19 17.32
C ARG A 300 3.82 -16.60 16.88
N ALA A 301 3.44 -16.87 15.63
CA ALA A 301 2.11 -16.61 15.11
C ALA A 301 1.25 -17.88 15.16
N PHE A 302 -0.04 -17.73 15.41
CA PHE A 302 -1.02 -18.82 15.37
C PHE A 302 -2.44 -18.24 15.28
N GLU A 303 -3.41 -19.08 14.93
CA GLU A 303 -4.82 -18.70 14.87
C GLU A 303 -5.59 -19.17 16.10
N VAL A 304 -6.58 -18.36 16.49
CA VAL A 304 -7.60 -18.68 17.47
C VAL A 304 -8.96 -18.57 16.79
N GLN A 305 -9.71 -19.67 16.74
CA GLN A 305 -11.09 -19.67 16.23
C GLN A 305 -12.05 -19.15 17.30
N TYR A 306 -13.08 -18.43 16.85
CA TYR A 306 -14.15 -17.95 17.71
C TYR A 306 -15.48 -17.82 16.95
N GLU A 307 -16.57 -17.72 17.70
CA GLU A 307 -17.93 -17.71 17.15
C GLU A 307 -18.55 -16.32 17.25
N LEU A 308 -19.07 -15.84 16.13
CA LEU A 308 -19.89 -14.62 16.00
C LEU A 308 -21.37 -14.93 16.27
N PRO A 309 -22.22 -13.91 16.51
CA PRO A 309 -23.66 -14.12 16.58
C PRO A 309 -24.20 -14.91 15.37
N GLY A 310 -25.18 -15.77 15.61
CA GLY A 310 -25.76 -16.62 14.56
C GLY A 310 -24.96 -17.89 14.24
N GLY A 311 -23.90 -18.20 14.99
CA GLY A 311 -23.14 -19.44 14.83
C GLY A 311 -22.03 -19.40 13.78
N ARG A 312 -21.78 -18.22 13.17
CA ARG A 312 -20.71 -18.04 12.21
C ARG A 312 -19.35 -18.15 12.92
N VAL A 313 -18.58 -19.18 12.57
CA VAL A 313 -17.19 -19.33 13.04
C VAL A 313 -16.28 -18.44 12.19
N THR A 314 -15.38 -17.73 12.85
CA THR A 314 -14.33 -16.91 12.25
C THR A 314 -13.01 -17.13 13.00
N THR A 315 -11.95 -16.44 12.58
CA THR A 315 -10.60 -16.59 13.08
C THR A 315 -10.01 -15.26 13.53
N MET A 316 -9.09 -15.35 14.48
CA MET A 316 -8.22 -14.25 14.86
C MET A 316 -6.79 -14.74 14.84
N ARG A 317 -5.97 -14.06 14.05
CA ARG A 317 -4.53 -14.31 14.05
C ARG A 317 -3.91 -13.62 15.27
N CYS A 318 -3.02 -14.33 15.95
CA CYS A 318 -2.35 -13.88 17.17
C CYS A 318 -0.84 -13.94 16.96
N VAL A 319 -0.10 -12.92 17.41
CA VAL A 319 1.36 -12.93 17.43
C VAL A 319 1.86 -12.67 18.85
N LEU A 320 2.67 -13.59 19.36
CA LEU A 320 3.24 -13.50 20.71
C LEU A 320 4.56 -12.73 20.70
N PRO A 321 4.93 -12.07 21.81
CA PRO A 321 6.28 -11.57 22.00
C PRO A 321 7.34 -12.66 21.74
N PRO A 322 8.51 -12.34 21.14
CA PRO A 322 9.56 -13.34 20.87
C PRO A 322 10.14 -14.02 22.13
N ASP A 323 9.92 -13.44 23.31
CA ASP A 323 10.34 -13.95 24.62
C ASP A 323 9.20 -14.56 25.44
N TRP A 324 7.99 -14.66 24.87
CA TRP A 324 6.80 -15.18 25.53
C TRP A 324 6.98 -16.64 26.01
N ARG A 325 6.35 -16.97 27.13
CA ARG A 325 6.35 -18.31 27.73
C ARG A 325 4.93 -18.74 28.08
N GLU A 326 4.71 -20.05 28.14
CA GLU A 326 3.40 -20.59 28.51
C GLU A 326 2.92 -20.04 29.88
N GLY A 327 1.70 -19.49 29.90
CA GLY A 327 1.12 -18.84 31.07
C GLY A 327 1.44 -17.34 31.23
N ASP A 328 2.31 -16.76 30.40
CA ASP A 328 2.66 -15.34 30.43
C ASP A 328 1.59 -14.47 29.77
N ARG A 329 0.59 -14.01 30.52
CA ARG A 329 -0.42 -13.06 30.00
C ARG A 329 0.22 -11.68 29.82
N ARG A 330 0.05 -11.07 28.65
CA ARG A 330 0.71 -9.79 28.30
C ARG A 330 -0.30 -8.73 27.86
N PRO A 331 0.02 -7.43 28.04
CA PRO A 331 -0.67 -6.36 27.35
C PRO A 331 -0.80 -6.66 25.85
N ALA A 332 -1.91 -6.25 25.25
CA ALA A 332 -2.20 -6.57 23.87
C ALA A 332 -2.49 -5.32 23.02
N VAL A 333 -2.23 -5.44 21.72
CA VAL A 333 -2.68 -4.48 20.71
C VAL A 333 -3.57 -5.24 19.72
N MET A 334 -4.83 -4.84 19.65
CA MET A 334 -5.79 -5.35 18.67
C MET A 334 -5.75 -4.47 17.42
N PHE A 335 -5.35 -5.07 16.30
CA PHE A 335 -5.40 -4.45 14.98
C PHE A 335 -6.72 -4.71 14.30
N VAL A 336 -7.41 -3.63 13.95
CA VAL A 336 -8.73 -3.68 13.34
C VAL A 336 -8.69 -3.02 11.98
N TYR A 337 -9.23 -3.74 10.98
CA TYR A 337 -9.46 -3.21 9.65
C TYR A 337 -10.71 -3.90 9.07
N PRO A 338 -11.78 -3.16 8.76
CA PRO A 338 -12.96 -3.69 8.07
C PRO A 338 -12.64 -4.42 6.76
N THR A 339 -13.44 -5.41 6.34
CA THR A 339 -13.30 -6.18 5.07
C THR A 339 -12.07 -7.09 4.91
N LEU A 340 -11.12 -7.07 5.85
CA LEU A 340 -9.92 -7.88 5.74
C LEU A 340 -10.24 -9.33 6.14
N ASP A 341 -10.53 -10.19 5.16
CA ASP A 341 -10.69 -11.63 5.40
C ASP A 341 -9.33 -12.21 5.81
N ARG A 342 -9.21 -12.55 7.09
CA ARG A 342 -7.99 -13.12 7.67
C ARG A 342 -7.98 -14.64 7.67
N ALA A 343 -8.98 -15.29 7.06
CA ALA A 343 -9.01 -16.74 6.90
C ALA A 343 -7.92 -17.30 5.95
N ALA A 344 -7.02 -16.45 5.43
CA ALA A 344 -5.89 -16.88 4.61
C ALA A 344 -4.60 -17.08 5.44
N ASN A 345 -4.36 -18.34 5.77
CA ASN A 345 -3.05 -18.93 6.06
C ASN A 345 -2.29 -18.40 7.31
N PRO A 346 -2.31 -19.13 8.45
CA PRO A 346 -1.54 -18.78 9.65
C PRO A 346 -0.02 -18.80 9.43
N ASP A 347 0.45 -19.46 8.36
CA ASP A 347 1.87 -19.52 7.99
C ASP A 347 2.32 -18.32 7.12
N ALA A 348 1.45 -17.33 6.88
CA ALA A 348 1.80 -16.10 6.18
C ALA A 348 2.90 -15.30 6.93
N PRO A 349 4.03 -14.95 6.29
CA PRO A 349 5.10 -14.22 6.96
C PRO A 349 4.68 -12.77 7.21
N LEU A 350 4.37 -12.47 8.47
CA LEU A 350 3.84 -11.18 8.95
C LEU A 350 4.87 -10.05 8.95
N LEU A 351 6.14 -10.40 8.76
CA LEU A 351 7.20 -9.42 8.70
C LEU A 351 7.19 -8.62 7.39
N VAL A 352 6.47 -9.10 6.37
CA VAL A 352 6.68 -8.76 4.94
C VAL A 352 5.67 -7.72 4.40
N GLU A 353 5.04 -6.91 5.27
CA GLU A 353 4.07 -5.88 4.87
C GLU A 353 4.69 -4.63 4.20
N GLY A 354 6.01 -4.63 3.94
CA GLY A 354 6.74 -3.53 3.30
C GLY A 354 7.11 -2.39 4.25
N PRO A 355 7.96 -1.44 3.83
CA PRO A 355 8.57 -0.47 4.73
C PRO A 355 7.70 0.76 5.04
N THR A 356 6.62 0.97 4.28
CA THR A 356 5.73 2.16 4.38
C THR A 356 4.56 1.93 5.33
N PHE A 357 4.33 0.70 5.77
CA PHE A 357 3.24 0.37 6.68
C PHE A 357 3.77 0.35 8.12
N ILE A 358 3.30 1.30 8.95
CA ILE A 358 3.65 1.36 10.38
C ILE A 358 3.07 0.16 11.15
N TYR A 359 2.11 -0.53 10.54
CA TYR A 359 1.57 -1.80 10.99
C TYR A 359 2.60 -2.88 10.68
N ASN A 360 3.19 -3.44 11.73
CA ASN A 360 3.99 -4.65 11.61
C ASN A 360 3.82 -5.45 12.89
N ALA A 361 3.08 -6.56 12.81
CA ALA A 361 2.71 -7.33 14.00
C ALA A 361 3.94 -7.79 14.79
N HIS A 362 5.03 -8.16 14.11
CA HIS A 362 6.27 -8.54 14.78
C HIS A 362 7.00 -7.37 15.42
N LEU A 363 6.84 -6.15 14.91
CA LEU A 363 7.44 -4.96 15.52
C LEU A 363 6.77 -4.62 16.85
N PHE A 364 5.44 -4.72 16.93
CA PHE A 364 4.70 -4.56 18.20
C PHE A 364 4.95 -5.74 19.16
N ALA A 365 5.02 -6.97 18.65
CA ALA A 365 5.41 -8.13 19.44
C ALA A 365 6.83 -7.97 20.03
N ALA A 366 7.76 -7.40 19.27
CA ALA A 366 9.11 -7.07 19.74
C ALA A 366 9.13 -6.00 20.85
N GLN A 367 8.07 -5.17 20.97
CA GLN A 367 7.88 -4.25 22.11
C GLN A 367 7.24 -4.93 23.33
N GLY A 368 6.94 -6.24 23.26
CA GLY A 368 6.43 -7.03 24.37
C GLY A 368 4.91 -7.15 24.44
N TYR A 369 4.18 -6.74 23.39
CA TYR A 369 2.72 -6.89 23.29
C TYR A 369 2.33 -8.19 22.60
N VAL A 370 1.19 -8.76 23.00
CA VAL A 370 0.48 -9.73 22.16
C VAL A 370 -0.27 -8.95 21.09
N VAL A 371 -0.09 -9.30 19.83
CA VAL A 371 -0.86 -8.70 18.73
C VAL A 371 -2.05 -9.58 18.42
N LEU A 372 -3.24 -8.98 18.41
CA LEU A 372 -4.50 -9.62 18.02
C LEU A 372 -4.97 -9.04 16.71
N ASP A 373 -5.33 -9.90 15.78
CA ASP A 373 -5.69 -9.52 14.42
C ASP A 373 -6.97 -10.26 14.00
N PRO A 374 -8.13 -9.88 14.57
CA PRO A 374 -9.39 -10.58 14.35
C PRO A 374 -9.97 -10.28 12.97
N ASP A 375 -10.64 -11.27 12.37
CA ASP A 375 -11.62 -11.05 11.31
C ASP A 375 -12.95 -10.62 11.96
N LEU A 376 -13.34 -9.36 11.75
CA LEU A 376 -14.51 -8.74 12.37
C LEU A 376 -15.67 -8.71 11.37
N PRO A 377 -16.92 -8.91 11.81
CA PRO A 377 -18.08 -8.85 10.94
C PRO A 377 -18.22 -7.45 10.34
N PHE A 378 -18.02 -7.36 9.03
CA PHE A 378 -18.15 -6.15 8.25
C PHE A 378 -18.56 -6.54 6.84
N ASP A 379 -19.87 -6.64 6.63
CA ASP A 379 -20.44 -7.11 5.38
C ASP A 379 -21.84 -6.51 5.17
N GLU A 380 -22.39 -6.70 3.97
CA GLU A 380 -23.72 -6.21 3.56
C GLU A 380 -24.88 -6.79 4.39
N ASN A 381 -24.67 -7.91 5.10
CA ASN A 381 -25.71 -8.55 5.92
C ASN A 381 -25.86 -7.89 7.30
N THR A 382 -25.15 -6.79 7.56
CA THR A 382 -25.23 -6.05 8.83
C THR A 382 -26.44 -5.11 8.92
N ASP A 383 -27.35 -5.11 7.93
CA ASP A 383 -28.50 -4.19 7.81
C ASP A 383 -28.12 -2.70 7.99
N GLY A 384 -26.85 -2.36 7.70
CA GLY A 384 -26.31 -1.02 7.90
C GLY A 384 -26.05 -0.65 9.35
N ASP A 385 -25.88 -1.60 10.28
CA ASP A 385 -25.47 -1.38 11.67
C ASP A 385 -24.01 -1.83 11.91
N LEU A 386 -23.10 -1.34 11.06
CA LEU A 386 -21.70 -1.76 11.01
C LEU A 386 -20.96 -1.58 12.33
N ILE A 387 -21.19 -0.44 13.02
CA ILE A 387 -20.54 -0.15 14.30
C ILE A 387 -20.88 -1.22 15.36
N ASP A 388 -22.14 -1.65 15.43
CA ASP A 388 -22.58 -2.63 16.42
C ASP A 388 -22.10 -4.05 16.07
N ALA A 389 -22.02 -4.36 14.77
CA ALA A 389 -21.42 -5.60 14.28
C ALA A 389 -19.94 -5.71 14.71
N VAL A 390 -19.10 -4.71 14.36
CA VAL A 390 -17.67 -4.75 14.70
C VAL A 390 -17.43 -4.74 16.20
N ALA A 391 -18.25 -4.01 16.98
CA ALA A 391 -18.19 -4.01 18.45
C ALA A 391 -18.47 -5.39 19.03
N THR A 392 -19.49 -6.08 18.52
CA THR A 392 -19.82 -7.44 18.95
C THR A 392 -18.71 -8.41 18.60
N GLY A 393 -18.19 -8.35 17.37
CA GLY A 393 -17.08 -9.20 16.93
C GLY A 393 -15.82 -9.01 17.77
N ALA A 394 -15.44 -7.76 18.05
CA ALA A 394 -14.26 -7.46 18.86
C ALA A 394 -14.39 -8.00 20.29
N GLY A 395 -15.58 -7.91 20.90
CA GLY A 395 -15.87 -8.55 22.18
C GLY A 395 -15.61 -10.05 22.15
N ARG A 396 -16.15 -10.75 21.14
CA ARG A 396 -15.98 -12.21 20.98
C ARG A 396 -14.52 -12.62 20.76
N ALA A 397 -13.79 -11.87 19.95
CA ALA A 397 -12.38 -12.09 19.69
C ALA A 397 -11.55 -11.96 20.98
N LEU A 398 -11.79 -10.92 21.77
CA LEU A 398 -11.07 -10.71 23.02
C LEU A 398 -11.38 -11.77 24.07
N ASP A 399 -12.63 -12.21 24.18
CA ASP A 399 -13.00 -13.30 25.08
C ASP A 399 -12.29 -14.61 24.68
N ALA A 400 -12.10 -14.84 23.37
CA ALA A 400 -11.34 -15.98 22.87
C ALA A 400 -9.84 -15.87 23.18
N ALA A 401 -9.23 -14.68 23.01
CA ALA A 401 -7.85 -14.41 23.39
C ALA A 401 -7.60 -14.62 24.89
N GLU A 402 -8.53 -14.16 25.74
CA GLU A 402 -8.45 -14.34 27.18
C GLU A 402 -8.55 -15.82 27.58
N ARG A 403 -9.50 -16.56 26.98
CA ARG A 403 -9.60 -18.02 27.19
C ARG A 403 -8.36 -18.77 26.73
N ALA A 404 -7.70 -18.31 25.67
CA ALA A 404 -6.42 -18.86 25.22
C ALA A 404 -5.26 -18.53 26.19
N GLY A 405 -5.48 -17.65 27.18
CA GLY A 405 -4.52 -17.36 28.24
C GLY A 405 -3.32 -16.52 27.79
N ILE A 406 -3.44 -15.81 26.67
CA ILE A 406 -2.32 -15.05 26.07
C ILE A 406 -2.35 -13.57 26.43
N ILE A 407 -3.52 -12.99 26.69
CA ILE A 407 -3.65 -11.55 26.98
C ILE A 407 -3.94 -11.25 28.45
N ASP A 408 -3.48 -10.08 28.87
CA ASP A 408 -4.06 -9.33 29.98
C ASP A 408 -5.29 -8.56 29.45
N ARG A 409 -6.48 -8.93 29.94
CA ARG A 409 -7.77 -8.40 29.45
C ARG A 409 -7.97 -6.94 29.82
N ASP A 410 -7.36 -6.48 30.91
CA ASP A 410 -7.47 -5.10 31.39
C ASP A 410 -6.55 -4.15 30.61
N CYS A 411 -5.57 -4.71 29.89
CA CYS A 411 -4.54 -3.96 29.17
C CYS A 411 -4.54 -4.27 27.66
N VAL A 412 -5.65 -3.94 26.99
CA VAL A 412 -5.77 -4.06 25.52
C VAL A 412 -5.89 -2.70 24.88
N HIS A 413 -5.02 -2.40 23.91
CA HIS A 413 -5.10 -1.22 23.05
C HIS A 413 -5.75 -1.60 21.72
N VAL A 414 -6.44 -0.66 21.06
CA VAL A 414 -6.95 -0.85 19.68
C VAL A 414 -6.25 0.08 18.71
N PHE A 415 -5.85 -0.42 17.54
CA PHE A 415 -5.10 0.33 16.54
C PHE A 415 -5.63 0.03 15.13
N GLY A 416 -5.71 1.05 14.28
CA GLY A 416 -6.21 0.91 12.92
C GLY A 416 -5.87 2.11 12.03
N GLN A 417 -5.81 1.88 10.71
CA GLN A 417 -5.64 2.91 9.67
C GLN A 417 -6.93 3.12 8.90
N SER A 418 -7.22 4.30 8.35
CA SER A 418 -8.23 4.43 7.31
C SER A 418 -9.61 3.93 7.80
N ALA A 419 -10.20 2.94 7.13
CA ALA A 419 -11.38 2.21 7.62
C ALA A 419 -11.16 1.52 8.98
N GLY A 420 -9.96 1.01 9.26
CA GLY A 420 -9.54 0.59 10.60
C GLY A 420 -9.48 1.73 11.61
N GLY A 421 -9.12 2.94 11.19
CA GLY A 421 -9.17 4.15 12.01
C GLY A 421 -10.61 4.55 12.37
N TRP A 422 -11.55 4.35 11.43
CA TRP A 422 -12.99 4.38 11.70
C TRP A 422 -13.39 3.32 12.73
N ALA A 423 -12.93 2.07 12.55
CA ALA A 423 -13.26 0.96 13.46
C ALA A 423 -12.76 1.22 14.88
N VAL A 424 -11.55 1.78 15.05
CA VAL A 424 -11.05 2.24 16.36
C VAL A 424 -12.04 3.18 17.04
N MET A 425 -12.47 4.24 16.34
CA MET A 425 -13.39 5.23 16.92
C MET A 425 -14.77 4.61 17.20
N ALA A 426 -15.27 3.76 16.31
CA ALA A 426 -16.51 3.00 16.48
C ALA A 426 -16.47 2.09 17.73
N LEU A 427 -15.39 1.33 17.90
CA LEU A 427 -15.18 0.43 19.03
C LEU A 427 -15.07 1.18 20.36
N LEU A 428 -14.33 2.29 20.40
CA LEU A 428 -14.25 3.12 21.61
C LEU A 428 -15.57 3.81 21.96
N ALA A 429 -16.41 4.08 20.96
CA ALA A 429 -17.72 4.69 21.15
C ALA A 429 -18.77 3.69 21.69
N LYS A 430 -18.69 2.41 21.32
CA LYS A 430 -19.68 1.38 21.73
C LYS A 430 -19.22 0.45 22.84
N THR A 431 -17.93 0.40 23.15
CA THR A 431 -17.38 -0.59 24.09
C THR A 431 -16.53 0.05 25.19
N ARG A 432 -16.18 -0.78 26.18
CA ARG A 432 -15.25 -0.46 27.28
C ARG A 432 -14.12 -1.48 27.38
N HIS A 433 -13.83 -2.18 26.27
CA HIS A 433 -12.83 -3.26 26.24
C HIS A 433 -11.39 -2.78 26.14
N PHE A 434 -11.16 -1.49 25.86
CA PHE A 434 -9.86 -0.98 25.46
C PHE A 434 -9.37 0.10 26.44
N CYS A 435 -8.12 -0.03 26.88
CA CYS A 435 -7.46 0.94 27.76
C CYS A 435 -7.00 2.21 27.02
N SER A 436 -6.76 2.13 25.70
CA SER A 436 -6.63 3.27 24.79
C SER A 436 -6.85 2.86 23.34
N GLY A 437 -7.01 3.83 22.44
CA GLY A 437 -6.99 3.59 21.00
C GLY A 437 -6.05 4.51 20.24
N ILE A 438 -5.69 4.09 19.02
CA ILE A 438 -4.92 4.86 18.07
C ILE A 438 -5.58 4.77 16.69
N SER A 439 -5.94 5.91 16.13
CA SER A 439 -6.58 6.01 14.80
C SER A 439 -5.69 6.81 13.87
N LEU A 440 -5.12 6.13 12.87
CA LEU A 440 -4.29 6.71 11.82
C LEU A 440 -5.15 6.95 10.57
N ALA A 441 -5.12 8.17 10.01
CA ALA A 441 -5.88 8.50 8.79
C ALA A 441 -7.38 8.09 8.84
N GLY A 442 -7.97 8.08 10.03
CA GLY A 442 -9.28 7.49 10.27
C GLY A 442 -10.46 8.34 9.82
N VAL A 443 -11.55 7.68 9.39
CA VAL A 443 -12.80 8.33 8.99
C VAL A 443 -13.75 8.45 10.20
N SER A 444 -14.23 9.67 10.49
CA SER A 444 -15.10 9.95 11.63
C SER A 444 -16.56 10.26 11.23
N ASP A 445 -16.77 10.76 10.02
CA ASP A 445 -18.05 11.21 9.47
C ASP A 445 -18.19 10.72 8.02
N LEU A 446 -19.12 9.79 7.79
CA LEU A 446 -19.36 9.18 6.49
C LEU A 446 -20.16 10.10 5.54
N ILE A 447 -20.92 11.07 6.07
CA ILE A 447 -21.59 12.08 5.23
C ILE A 447 -20.54 13.03 4.66
N ALA A 448 -19.62 13.50 5.52
CA ALA A 448 -18.51 14.33 5.08
C ALA A 448 -17.58 13.59 4.11
N LEU A 449 -17.33 12.30 4.35
CA LEU A 449 -16.58 11.45 3.42
C LEU A 449 -17.27 11.38 2.06
N HIS A 450 -18.57 11.06 2.01
CA HIS A 450 -19.32 10.95 0.75
C HIS A 450 -19.21 12.22 -0.12
N GLY A 451 -19.26 13.41 0.50
CA GLY A 451 -19.14 14.70 -0.19
C GLY A 451 -17.72 15.21 -0.40
N GLN A 452 -16.70 14.43 -0.05
CA GLN A 452 -15.30 14.86 -0.04
C GLN A 452 -14.71 14.98 -1.45
N LEU A 453 -13.84 15.97 -1.62
CA LEU A 453 -12.93 16.09 -2.75
C LEU A 453 -11.51 15.77 -2.30
N ASP A 454 -10.73 15.07 -3.13
CA ASP A 454 -9.33 14.75 -2.82
C ASP A 454 -8.50 16.04 -2.61
N PRO A 455 -8.04 16.32 -1.38
CA PRO A 455 -7.35 17.56 -1.03
C PRO A 455 -6.06 17.80 -1.82
N ARG A 456 -5.40 16.75 -2.31
CA ARG A 456 -4.12 16.83 -3.04
C ARG A 456 -4.24 17.63 -4.34
N TRP A 457 -5.46 17.81 -4.81
CA TRP A 457 -5.77 18.43 -6.09
C TRP A 457 -6.52 19.75 -5.97
N ARG A 458 -6.58 20.29 -4.75
CA ARG A 458 -7.27 21.55 -4.43
C ARG A 458 -6.73 22.75 -5.23
N TYR A 459 -5.50 22.68 -5.72
CA TYR A 459 -4.81 23.77 -6.41
C TYR A 459 -4.85 23.68 -7.94
N GLU A 460 -5.66 22.77 -8.50
CA GLU A 460 -5.79 22.60 -9.95
C GLU A 460 -7.19 22.91 -10.45
N SER A 461 -7.26 23.45 -11.68
CA SER A 461 -8.52 23.61 -12.41
C SER A 461 -8.78 22.36 -13.24
N ARG A 462 -9.23 21.29 -12.58
CA ARG A 462 -9.46 19.98 -13.19
C ARG A 462 -10.84 19.43 -12.88
N HIS A 463 -11.27 18.47 -13.68
CA HIS A 463 -12.45 17.69 -13.37
C HIS A 463 -12.11 16.74 -12.21
N GLN A 464 -12.68 16.99 -11.03
CA GLN A 464 -12.45 16.14 -9.86
C GLN A 464 -13.51 15.03 -9.72
N ALA A 465 -14.39 14.85 -10.72
CA ALA A 465 -15.42 13.81 -10.72
C ALA A 465 -14.89 12.43 -11.19
N GLU A 466 -13.56 12.26 -11.21
CA GLU A 466 -12.91 11.00 -11.62
C GLU A 466 -12.72 10.04 -10.43
N PHE A 467 -12.72 10.55 -9.18
CA PHE A 467 -12.62 9.76 -7.95
C PHE A 467 -13.63 10.29 -6.93
N HIS A 468 -14.69 9.52 -6.66
CA HIS A 468 -15.73 9.90 -5.72
C HIS A 468 -15.64 9.05 -4.46
N PHE A 469 -15.45 9.70 -3.32
CA PHE A 469 -15.59 9.03 -2.01
C PHE A 469 -17.03 8.56 -1.74
N ALA A 470 -18.00 8.97 -2.56
CA ALA A 470 -19.33 8.37 -2.58
C ALA A 470 -19.27 6.86 -2.84
N ASP A 471 -18.46 6.42 -3.82
CA ASP A 471 -18.29 4.99 -4.13
C ASP A 471 -17.69 4.24 -2.94
N MET A 472 -16.76 4.85 -2.20
CA MET A 472 -16.23 4.27 -0.96
C MET A 472 -17.32 4.11 0.11
N CYS A 473 -18.25 5.06 0.24
CA CYS A 473 -19.36 4.90 1.18
C CYS A 473 -20.34 3.82 0.72
N GLU A 474 -20.71 3.82 -0.56
CA GLU A 474 -21.76 2.94 -1.10
C GLU A 474 -21.27 1.48 -1.27
N ASP A 475 -20.06 1.29 -1.80
CA ASP A 475 -19.49 -0.04 -2.07
C ASP A 475 -18.76 -0.57 -0.83
N PHE A 476 -17.75 0.15 -0.34
CA PHE A 476 -16.87 -0.33 0.74
C PHE A 476 -17.53 -0.30 2.11
N PHE A 477 -18.22 0.79 2.48
CA PHE A 477 -19.00 0.83 3.74
C PHE A 477 -20.41 0.25 3.58
N HIS A 478 -20.72 -0.43 2.47
CA HIS A 478 -22.02 -1.07 2.23
C HIS A 478 -23.23 -0.15 2.46
N LEU A 479 -23.08 1.17 2.28
CA LEU A 479 -24.16 2.14 2.44
C LEU A 479 -24.88 2.33 1.10
N SER A 480 -25.67 1.34 0.69
CA SER A 480 -26.21 1.18 -0.68
C SER A 480 -27.09 2.32 -1.23
N ARG A 481 -27.31 3.39 -0.46
CA ARG A 481 -28.03 4.60 -0.88
C ARG A 481 -27.24 5.83 -0.48
N PRO A 482 -27.31 6.93 -1.23
CA PRO A 482 -26.61 8.16 -0.87
C PRO A 482 -27.24 8.86 0.35
N PRO A 483 -26.53 9.78 1.02
CA PRO A 483 -26.98 10.42 2.27
C PRO A 483 -28.33 11.16 2.18
N TRP A 484 -28.72 11.67 1.00
CA TRP A 484 -30.02 12.35 0.83
C TRP A 484 -31.20 11.38 0.63
N GLN A 485 -30.94 10.09 0.40
CA GLN A 485 -31.97 9.04 0.33
C GLN A 485 -32.05 8.23 1.63
N ASP A 486 -30.91 8.04 2.30
CA ASP A 486 -30.83 7.33 3.59
C ASP A 486 -29.86 7.99 4.58
N PRO A 487 -30.20 9.18 5.10
CA PRO A 487 -29.34 9.89 6.05
C PRO A 487 -29.11 9.09 7.34
N ALA A 488 -30.09 8.26 7.72
CA ALA A 488 -30.06 7.50 8.96
C ALA A 488 -28.92 6.48 8.97
N SER A 489 -28.66 5.80 7.84
CA SER A 489 -27.59 4.81 7.74
C SER A 489 -26.19 5.44 7.94
N TYR A 490 -25.93 6.59 7.32
CA TYR A 490 -24.67 7.32 7.51
C TYR A 490 -24.52 7.82 8.94
N MET A 491 -25.60 8.32 9.55
CA MET A 491 -25.57 8.80 10.93
C MET A 491 -25.27 7.65 11.93
N ARG A 492 -25.91 6.49 11.76
CA ARG A 492 -25.65 5.33 12.65
C ARG A 492 -24.22 4.81 12.54
N ASN A 493 -23.57 5.01 11.39
CA ASN A 493 -22.20 4.54 11.13
C ASN A 493 -21.13 5.63 11.17
N SER A 494 -21.43 6.83 11.66
CA SER A 494 -20.43 7.92 11.80
C SER A 494 -19.97 8.04 13.26
N PRO A 495 -18.75 7.59 13.64
CA PRO A 495 -18.28 7.61 15.02
C PRO A 495 -18.31 8.98 15.69
N ILE A 496 -18.18 10.07 14.92
CA ILE A 496 -18.24 11.43 15.45
C ILE A 496 -19.55 11.73 16.18
N LEU A 497 -20.66 11.11 15.76
CA LEU A 497 -21.97 11.28 16.39
C LEU A 497 -22.10 10.55 17.73
N PHE A 498 -21.09 9.76 18.10
CA PHE A 498 -20.98 9.04 19.37
C PHE A 498 -19.75 9.48 20.18
N ALA A 499 -19.14 10.63 19.84
CA ALA A 499 -17.93 11.11 20.52
C ALA A 499 -18.12 11.32 22.03
N ASP A 500 -19.35 11.61 22.50
CA ASP A 500 -19.67 11.70 23.93
C ASP A 500 -19.51 10.37 24.68
N LYS A 501 -19.66 9.25 23.96
CA LYS A 501 -19.51 7.89 24.49
C LYS A 501 -18.08 7.40 24.53
N ILE A 502 -17.14 8.06 23.86
CA ILE A 502 -15.72 7.70 23.93
C ILE A 502 -15.17 8.16 25.29
N GLU A 503 -14.68 7.22 26.09
CA GLU A 503 -14.07 7.48 27.41
C GLU A 503 -12.58 7.14 27.43
N ALA A 504 -12.17 6.12 26.69
CA ALA A 504 -10.77 5.72 26.59
C ALA A 504 -9.95 6.82 25.90
N PRO A 505 -8.68 7.03 26.31
CA PRO A 505 -7.72 7.86 25.60
C PRO A 505 -7.61 7.50 24.12
N LEU A 506 -7.67 8.50 23.24
CA LEU A 506 -7.52 8.32 21.80
C LEU A 506 -6.36 9.15 21.23
N LEU A 507 -5.42 8.49 20.55
CA LEU A 507 -4.40 9.12 19.73
C LEU A 507 -4.86 9.18 18.27
N LEU A 508 -5.01 10.38 17.74
CA LEU A 508 -5.29 10.64 16.33
C LEU A 508 -3.97 10.99 15.62
N MET A 509 -3.75 10.43 14.43
CA MET A 509 -2.56 10.70 13.61
C MET A 509 -2.97 10.83 12.14
N HIS A 510 -2.54 11.85 11.42
CA HIS A 510 -2.99 12.08 10.04
C HIS A 510 -1.97 12.88 9.22
N GLY A 511 -1.77 12.51 7.95
CA GLY A 511 -1.03 13.31 6.97
C GLY A 511 -1.85 14.51 6.47
N ASP A 512 -1.23 15.67 6.28
CA ASP A 512 -1.97 16.85 5.79
C ASP A 512 -2.24 16.86 4.28
N LEU A 513 -1.59 15.96 3.53
CA LEU A 513 -1.81 15.73 2.11
C LEU A 513 -2.53 14.41 1.84
N ASP A 514 -3.15 13.81 2.85
CA ASP A 514 -3.96 12.60 2.69
C ASP A 514 -5.15 12.86 1.74
N TYR A 515 -5.45 11.87 0.89
CA TYR A 515 -6.65 11.88 0.06
C TYR A 515 -7.93 11.76 0.91
N VAL A 516 -7.88 11.05 2.05
CA VAL A 516 -8.86 11.17 3.13
C VAL A 516 -8.61 12.50 3.81
N SER A 517 -9.63 13.35 3.92
CA SER A 517 -9.42 14.68 4.47
C SER A 517 -8.99 14.60 5.93
N ILE A 518 -7.89 15.29 6.26
CA ILE A 518 -7.45 15.51 7.65
C ILE A 518 -8.55 16.12 8.53
N ALA A 519 -9.55 16.78 7.92
CA ALA A 519 -10.73 17.30 8.59
C ALA A 519 -11.49 16.21 9.39
N GLN A 520 -11.38 14.94 9.00
CA GLN A 520 -11.97 13.81 9.74
C GLN A 520 -11.36 13.69 11.14
N SER A 521 -10.02 13.68 11.25
CA SER A 521 -9.35 13.65 12.55
C SER A 521 -9.49 14.96 13.32
N GLU A 522 -9.50 16.11 12.61
CA GLU A 522 -9.74 17.41 13.23
C GLU A 522 -11.12 17.50 13.90
N ALA A 523 -12.15 17.02 13.22
CA ALA A 523 -13.51 17.04 13.72
C ALA A 523 -13.65 16.17 14.98
N MET A 524 -13.08 14.95 14.98
CA MET A 524 -13.08 14.09 16.17
C MET A 524 -12.26 14.70 17.32
N PHE A 525 -11.07 15.25 17.04
CA PHE A 525 -10.25 15.93 18.05
C PHE A 525 -11.00 17.08 18.72
N VAL A 526 -11.67 17.93 17.94
CA VAL A 526 -12.48 19.04 18.46
C VAL A 526 -13.67 18.50 19.26
N ALA A 527 -14.36 17.47 18.78
CA ALA A 527 -15.50 16.88 19.47
C ALA A 527 -15.12 16.33 20.86
N LEU A 528 -13.98 15.63 20.97
CA LEU A 528 -13.49 15.05 22.22
C LEU A 528 -12.91 16.12 23.16
N SER A 529 -12.07 17.02 22.65
CA SER A 529 -11.44 18.07 23.46
C SER A 529 -12.45 19.04 24.07
N ARG A 530 -13.52 19.41 23.33
CA ARG A 530 -14.62 20.25 23.87
C ARG A 530 -15.37 19.60 25.03
N GLN A 531 -15.30 18.27 25.14
CA GLN A 531 -15.92 17.49 26.21
C GLN A 531 -14.93 17.14 27.32
N GLY A 532 -13.69 17.64 27.26
CA GLY A 532 -12.64 17.34 28.25
C GLY A 532 -12.17 15.87 28.22
N LYS A 533 -12.41 15.16 27.11
CA LYS A 533 -11.99 13.76 26.95
C LYS A 533 -10.48 13.67 26.65
N PRO A 534 -9.79 12.61 27.09
CA PRO A 534 -8.38 12.40 26.80
C PRO A 534 -8.15 12.13 25.31
N VAL A 535 -7.59 13.09 24.59
CA VAL A 535 -7.30 12.98 23.16
C VAL A 535 -6.01 13.70 22.81
N GLU A 536 -5.19 13.09 21.95
CA GLU A 536 -4.03 13.73 21.32
C GLU A 536 -4.22 13.68 19.79
N PHE A 537 -3.77 14.72 19.08
CA PHE A 537 -3.79 14.74 17.63
C PHE A 537 -2.45 15.19 17.05
N VAL A 538 -1.82 14.30 16.28
CA VAL A 538 -0.54 14.53 15.61
C VAL A 538 -0.78 14.69 14.11
N ARG A 539 -0.34 15.83 13.56
CA ARG A 539 -0.37 16.12 12.12
C ARG A 539 1.03 15.93 11.53
N TYR A 540 1.14 15.13 10.47
CA TYR A 540 2.39 14.98 9.74
C TYR A 540 2.34 15.78 8.44
N TRP A 541 3.15 16.82 8.36
CA TRP A 541 3.19 17.67 7.18
C TRP A 541 3.90 17.00 6.02
N GLY A 542 3.26 17.07 4.87
CA GLY A 542 3.73 16.48 3.65
C GLY A 542 3.49 14.99 3.50
N GLU A 543 2.91 14.33 4.50
CA GLU A 543 2.54 12.93 4.41
C GLU A 543 1.16 12.78 3.77
N ASP A 544 1.00 11.73 2.96
CA ASP A 544 -0.27 11.29 2.37
C ASP A 544 -0.92 10.25 3.30
N HIS A 545 -1.82 9.43 2.77
CA HIS A 545 -2.54 8.38 3.49
C HIS A 545 -1.64 7.34 4.18
N VAL A 546 -0.50 7.05 3.55
CA VAL A 546 0.53 6.15 4.06
C VAL A 546 1.82 6.95 4.19
N TYR A 547 2.46 6.87 5.35
CA TYR A 547 3.66 7.65 5.60
C TYR A 547 4.84 7.12 4.80
N ALA A 548 5.57 8.05 4.20
CA ALA A 548 6.63 7.75 3.26
C ALA A 548 7.99 8.25 3.77
N SER A 549 8.05 9.33 4.58
CA SER A 549 9.31 9.80 5.14
C SER A 549 9.83 8.84 6.23
N PRO A 550 11.08 8.35 6.13
CA PRO A 550 11.69 7.55 7.18
C PRO A 550 11.76 8.27 8.53
N ALA A 551 11.77 9.61 8.55
CA ALA A 551 11.78 10.38 9.80
C ALA A 551 10.39 10.42 10.43
N ASN A 552 9.35 10.68 9.65
CA ASN A 552 7.98 10.70 10.14
C ASN A 552 7.51 9.29 10.55
N ILE A 553 7.91 8.23 9.84
CA ILE A 553 7.65 6.84 10.25
C ILE A 553 8.28 6.55 11.63
N ARG A 554 9.51 6.98 11.87
CA ARG A 554 10.19 6.81 13.18
C ARG A 554 9.50 7.58 14.29
N ASP A 555 9.17 8.85 14.07
CA ASP A 555 8.44 9.66 15.05
C ASP A 555 7.07 9.07 15.34
N ALA A 556 6.32 8.68 14.30
CA ALA A 556 5.01 8.08 14.44
C ALA A 556 5.04 6.78 15.25
N PHE A 557 5.91 5.84 14.89
CA PHE A 557 6.05 4.60 15.64
C PHE A 557 6.49 4.85 17.09
N GLY A 558 7.44 5.76 17.31
CA GLY A 558 7.89 6.15 18.64
C GLY A 558 6.77 6.70 19.51
N ARG A 559 5.90 7.56 18.96
CA ARG A 559 4.71 8.08 19.65
C ARG A 559 3.70 6.99 19.98
N ILE A 560 3.45 6.08 19.04
CA ILE A 560 2.52 4.96 19.27
C ILE A 560 3.02 4.10 20.44
N VAL A 561 4.30 3.73 20.45
CA VAL A 561 4.88 2.94 21.55
C VAL A 561 4.83 3.70 22.88
N ALA A 562 5.18 4.99 22.89
CA ALA A 562 5.11 5.81 24.09
C ALA A 562 3.66 5.92 24.61
N TRP A 563 2.69 6.06 23.71
CA TRP A 563 1.26 6.13 24.02
C TRP A 563 0.76 4.83 24.65
N THR A 564 1.04 3.68 24.02
CA THR A 564 0.63 2.39 24.58
C THR A 564 1.27 2.16 25.94
N GLN A 565 2.58 2.39 26.08
CA GLN A 565 3.28 2.25 27.37
C GLN A 565 2.70 3.15 28.47
N HIS A 566 2.39 4.42 28.17
CA HIS A 566 1.79 5.34 29.13
C HIS A 566 0.42 4.86 29.62
N HIS A 567 -0.37 4.26 28.73
CA HIS A 567 -1.72 3.79 29.03
C HIS A 567 -1.78 2.33 29.51
N SER A 568 -0.70 1.55 29.39
CA SER A 568 -0.57 0.24 30.03
C SER A 568 -0.20 0.30 31.51
N ALA A 569 0.41 1.40 31.97
CA ALA A 569 0.97 1.52 33.33
C ALA A 569 -0.04 2.00 34.39
N ARG A 570 -1.35 1.98 34.10
CA ARG A 570 -2.41 2.52 34.96
C ARG A 570 -3.26 1.45 35.60
#